data_AF-A0A955QHM2-F1
#
_entry.id   AF-A0A955QHM2-F1
#
_cell.length_a   1.000
_cell.length_b   1.000
_cell.length_c   1.000
_cell.angle_alpha   90.00
_cell.angle_beta   90.00
_cell.angle_gamma   90.00
#
_symmetry.space_group_name_H-M   'P 1'
#
loop_
_entity.id
_entity.type
_entity.pdbx_description
1 polymer ?
#
loop_
_entity_poly.entity_id
_entity_poly.type
_entity_poly.pdbx_seq_one_letter_code
_entity_poly.pdbx_strand_id
1 'polypeptide(L)'
;MKKIKKKKPSVQKMVPTFILGWTNGEPPPPGFLAAWFDRHYGGPLTIRFWGTVGHLHFDAVHTSWSAPIDLAPSEDQLNRWRASLQWDHEHIGIIGALSFTGQDRRDMVLHATRLAKGIGLLTGGTVFDVATGTYLNPSDWQERDLEVFGVEDHVQVEQYERIEEGRSWLHTRGLTKFGWDELEAFRGIGLTDQDCRQCLLDTAEALIRENRNPKVGEQIAIQREPWQVSVVRHRTDTHYGRSMAFREITWD
;
A
#
# COMPACT_ATOMS: atom_id res chain seq x y z
N MET A 1 -9.99 36.14 22.67
CA MET A 1 -9.45 35.17 21.69
C MET A 1 -10.40 33.97 21.60
N LYS A 2 -11.10 33.80 20.46
CA LYS A 2 -11.97 32.63 20.23
C LYS A 2 -11.10 31.41 19.91
N LYS A 3 -11.14 30.39 20.77
CA LYS A 3 -10.47 29.10 20.53
C LYS A 3 -11.08 28.44 19.29
N ILE A 4 -10.32 28.38 18.20
CA ILE A 4 -10.68 27.61 17.01
C ILE A 4 -10.63 26.13 17.42
N LYS A 5 -11.79 25.49 17.56
CA LYS A 5 -11.87 24.03 17.72
C LYS A 5 -11.36 23.40 16.44
N LYS A 6 -10.28 22.61 16.52
CA LYS A 6 -9.85 21.70 15.44
C LYS A 6 -11.08 20.87 15.03
N LYS A 7 -11.51 21.00 13.77
CA LYS A 7 -12.48 20.06 13.18
C LYS A 7 -11.89 18.67 13.38
N LYS A 8 -12.68 17.76 13.98
CA LYS A 8 -12.36 16.32 13.95
C LYS A 8 -12.11 15.96 12.48
N PRO A 9 -11.05 15.22 12.15
CA PRO A 9 -10.87 14.77 10.77
C PRO A 9 -12.17 14.08 10.37
N SER A 10 -12.77 14.52 9.26
CA SER A 10 -13.86 13.79 8.63
C SER A 10 -13.40 12.35 8.52
N VAL A 11 -14.25 11.39 8.89
CA VAL A 11 -13.99 9.96 8.72
C VAL A 11 -13.43 9.77 7.31
N GLN A 12 -12.10 9.67 7.21
CA GLN A 12 -11.41 9.38 5.98
C GLN A 12 -11.96 7.99 5.68
N LYS A 13 -12.80 7.87 4.63
CA LYS A 13 -13.34 6.56 4.24
C LYS A 13 -12.14 5.62 4.20
N MET A 14 -12.10 4.66 5.12
CA MET A 14 -10.94 3.77 5.30
C MET A 14 -10.74 3.05 3.98
N VAL A 15 -9.72 3.48 3.24
CA VAL A 15 -9.41 2.93 1.93
C VAL A 15 -8.81 1.55 2.18
N PRO A 16 -9.35 0.48 1.57
CA PRO A 16 -8.76 -0.84 1.67
C PRO A 16 -7.29 -0.86 1.25
N THR A 17 -6.53 -1.78 1.82
CA THR A 17 -5.14 -1.98 1.41
C THR A 17 -5.08 -2.76 0.09
N PHE A 18 -5.89 -3.81 -0.03
CA PHE A 18 -5.98 -4.63 -1.24
C PHE A 18 -7.42 -4.92 -1.62
N ILE A 19 -7.67 -5.00 -2.92
CA ILE A 19 -8.90 -5.56 -3.49
C ILE A 19 -8.52 -6.86 -4.20
N LEU A 20 -9.34 -7.89 -4.04
CA LEU A 20 -9.13 -9.23 -4.60
C LEU A 20 -10.26 -9.48 -5.59
N GLY A 21 -9.94 -9.97 -6.78
CA GLY A 21 -10.93 -10.32 -7.81
C GLY A 21 -10.69 -11.73 -8.31
N TRP A 22 -11.74 -12.55 -8.36
CA TRP A 22 -11.67 -13.88 -8.97
C TRP A 22 -13.01 -14.26 -9.59
N THR A 23 -12.96 -15.18 -10.54
CA THR A 23 -14.13 -15.59 -11.33
C THR A 23 -14.55 -17.02 -11.04
N ASN A 24 -13.58 -17.90 -10.76
CA ASN A 24 -13.88 -19.33 -10.62
C ASN A 24 -13.87 -19.74 -9.15
N GLY A 25 -14.97 -20.34 -8.71
CA GLY A 25 -15.09 -20.99 -7.41
C GLY A 25 -15.50 -20.08 -6.27
N GLU A 26 -16.02 -20.71 -5.23
CA GLU A 26 -16.40 -20.07 -3.98
C GLU A 26 -15.19 -19.47 -3.26
N PRO A 27 -15.38 -18.42 -2.43
CA PRO A 27 -14.30 -17.90 -1.59
C PRO A 27 -13.66 -19.01 -0.74
N PRO A 28 -12.33 -19.04 -0.59
CA PRO A 28 -11.66 -20.09 0.16
C PRO A 28 -12.10 -20.02 1.62
N PRO A 29 -12.42 -21.16 2.27
CA PRO A 29 -12.66 -21.17 3.71
C PRO A 29 -11.43 -20.62 4.44
N PRO A 30 -11.59 -19.80 5.50
CA PRO A 30 -10.43 -19.12 6.12
C PRO A 30 -9.37 -20.06 6.69
N GLY A 31 -9.75 -21.30 7.03
CA GLY A 31 -8.81 -22.34 7.43
C GLY A 31 -7.81 -22.74 6.34
N PHE A 32 -8.16 -22.61 5.05
CA PHE A 32 -7.24 -22.83 3.93
C PHE A 32 -6.19 -21.73 3.87
N LEU A 33 -6.60 -20.46 4.10
CA LEU A 33 -5.67 -19.35 4.20
C LEU A 33 -4.71 -19.53 5.38
N ALA A 34 -5.21 -19.95 6.54
CA ALA A 34 -4.37 -20.23 7.71
C ALA A 34 -3.39 -21.37 7.44
N ALA A 35 -3.84 -22.50 6.90
CA ALA A 35 -2.99 -23.63 6.57
C ALA A 35 -1.92 -23.26 5.52
N TRP A 36 -2.29 -22.47 4.51
CA TRP A 36 -1.35 -21.96 3.52
C TRP A 36 -0.31 -21.03 4.16
N PHE A 37 -0.76 -20.06 4.97
CA PHE A 37 0.12 -19.12 5.64
C PHE A 37 1.11 -19.84 6.55
N ASP A 38 0.63 -20.76 7.38
CA ASP A 38 1.46 -21.50 8.34
C ASP A 38 2.53 -22.34 7.64
N ARG A 39 2.16 -22.95 6.51
CA ARG A 39 3.09 -23.73 5.69
C ARG A 39 4.18 -22.86 5.06
N HIS A 40 3.83 -21.67 4.57
CA HIS A 40 4.75 -20.80 3.83
C HIS A 40 5.56 -19.86 4.72
N TYR A 41 5.02 -19.48 5.89
CA TYR A 41 5.57 -18.42 6.74
C TYR A 41 5.78 -18.83 8.20
N GLY A 42 5.58 -20.10 8.54
CA GLY A 42 5.91 -20.66 9.86
C GLY A 42 4.81 -20.53 10.92
N GLY A 43 3.78 -19.71 10.69
CA GLY A 43 2.56 -19.66 11.50
C GLY A 43 2.76 -19.33 12.99
N PRO A 44 1.69 -19.42 13.81
CA PRO A 44 0.31 -19.67 13.40
C PRO A 44 -0.38 -18.40 12.89
N LEU A 45 -1.27 -18.56 11.91
CA LEU A 45 -2.27 -17.57 11.52
C LEU A 45 -3.59 -17.90 12.21
N THR A 46 -3.99 -17.03 13.12
CA THR A 46 -5.27 -17.15 13.83
C THR A 46 -6.37 -16.41 13.07
N ILE A 47 -7.49 -17.09 12.82
CA ILE A 47 -8.69 -16.49 12.23
C ILE A 47 -9.65 -16.07 13.35
N ARG A 48 -10.06 -14.80 13.36
CA ARG A 48 -11.06 -14.25 14.30
C ARG A 48 -12.27 -13.73 13.54
N PHE A 49 -13.37 -14.48 13.57
CA PHE A 49 -14.60 -14.09 12.87
C PHE A 49 -15.24 -12.84 13.45
N TRP A 50 -15.84 -12.02 12.59
CA TRP A 50 -16.61 -10.85 13.00
C TRP A 50 -17.99 -11.26 13.50
N GLY A 51 -18.06 -11.66 14.77
CA GLY A 51 -19.32 -12.04 15.41
C GLY A 51 -20.06 -13.15 14.66
N THR A 52 -21.35 -12.96 14.40
CA THR A 52 -22.22 -13.94 13.70
C THR A 52 -22.39 -13.67 12.21
N VAL A 53 -21.60 -12.75 11.62
CA VAL A 53 -21.80 -12.26 10.25
C VAL A 53 -21.40 -13.31 9.19
N GLY A 54 -20.81 -14.42 9.62
CA GLY A 54 -20.46 -15.55 8.75
C GLY A 54 -18.96 -15.74 8.61
N HIS A 55 -18.56 -16.79 7.90
CA HIS A 55 -17.16 -17.20 7.80
C HIS A 55 -16.36 -16.40 6.76
N LEU A 56 -17.00 -15.50 6.01
CA LEU A 56 -16.36 -14.68 4.98
C LEU A 56 -15.83 -13.34 5.50
N HIS A 57 -16.08 -13.04 6.78
CA HIS A 57 -15.69 -11.79 7.43
C HIS A 57 -14.90 -12.10 8.70
N PHE A 58 -13.61 -11.79 8.68
CA PHE A 58 -12.70 -12.19 9.75
C PHE A 58 -11.45 -11.30 9.80
N ASP A 59 -10.82 -11.24 10.97
CA ASP A 59 -9.46 -10.76 11.11
C ASP A 59 -8.48 -11.94 11.01
N ALA A 60 -7.47 -11.80 10.15
CA ALA A 60 -6.35 -12.72 10.09
C ALA A 60 -5.19 -12.16 10.94
N VAL A 61 -4.86 -12.87 12.01
CA VAL A 61 -3.96 -12.40 13.06
C VAL A 61 -2.72 -13.29 13.14
N HIS A 62 -1.55 -12.67 13.06
CA HIS A 62 -0.27 -13.31 13.32
C HIS A 62 0.52 -12.40 14.27
N THR A 63 0.96 -12.94 15.41
CA THR A 63 1.59 -12.16 16.50
C THR A 63 0.73 -10.95 16.95
N SER A 64 1.27 -9.72 16.86
CA SER A 64 0.57 -8.44 17.09
C SER A 64 -0.10 -7.91 15.82
N TRP A 65 0.19 -8.48 14.65
CA TRP A 65 -0.30 -8.00 13.36
C TRP A 65 -1.67 -8.56 13.05
N SER A 66 -2.57 -7.69 12.58
CA SER A 66 -3.95 -8.05 12.25
C SER A 66 -4.36 -7.35 10.98
N ALA A 67 -4.97 -8.09 10.07
CA ALA A 67 -5.57 -7.54 8.86
C ALA A 67 -7.04 -7.97 8.76
N PRO A 68 -7.99 -7.01 8.64
CA PRO A 68 -9.39 -7.31 8.40
C PRO A 68 -9.59 -7.82 6.96
N ILE A 69 -10.29 -8.93 6.81
CA ILE A 69 -10.60 -9.56 5.53
C ILE A 69 -12.11 -9.71 5.39
N ASP A 70 -12.62 -9.25 4.26
CA ASP A 70 -14.02 -9.36 3.86
C ASP A 70 -14.09 -9.96 2.45
N LEU A 71 -14.44 -11.24 2.36
CA LEU A 71 -14.56 -11.98 1.09
C LEU A 71 -15.97 -11.90 0.48
N ALA A 72 -16.89 -11.19 1.14
CA ALA A 72 -18.24 -10.94 0.64
C ALA A 72 -18.69 -9.51 1.01
N PRO A 73 -17.97 -8.49 0.50
CA PRO A 73 -18.25 -7.10 0.85
C PRO A 73 -19.66 -6.70 0.42
N SER A 74 -20.19 -5.63 1.01
CA SER A 74 -21.54 -5.17 0.70
C SER A 74 -21.70 -4.80 -0.78
N GLU A 75 -22.91 -4.91 -1.33
CA GLU A 75 -23.19 -4.57 -2.73
C GLU A 75 -22.72 -3.15 -3.09
N ASP A 76 -22.84 -2.19 -2.17
CA ASP A 76 -22.34 -0.82 -2.36
C ASP A 76 -20.82 -0.75 -2.54
N GLN A 77 -20.06 -1.55 -1.79
CA GLN A 77 -18.61 -1.63 -1.92
C GLN A 77 -18.22 -2.33 -3.23
N LEU A 78 -18.90 -3.43 -3.54
CA LEU A 78 -18.67 -4.22 -4.74
C LEU A 78 -18.94 -3.40 -6.01
N ASN A 79 -20.08 -2.71 -6.10
CA ASN A 79 -20.43 -1.85 -7.23
C ASN A 79 -19.44 -0.69 -7.41
N ARG A 80 -18.97 -0.10 -6.30
CA ARG A 80 -17.95 0.95 -6.33
C ARG A 80 -16.65 0.44 -6.95
N TRP A 81 -16.14 -0.70 -6.49
CA TRP A 81 -14.86 -1.23 -6.96
C TRP A 81 -14.94 -1.78 -8.38
N ARG A 82 -16.05 -2.44 -8.75
CA ARG A 82 -16.30 -2.84 -10.14
C ARG A 82 -16.26 -1.64 -11.08
N ALA A 83 -16.98 -0.57 -10.73
CA ALA A 83 -16.99 0.65 -11.55
C ALA A 83 -15.61 1.31 -11.63
N SER A 84 -14.84 1.36 -10.53
CA SER A 84 -13.53 2.03 -10.52
C SER A 84 -12.43 1.23 -11.20
N LEU A 85 -12.45 -0.10 -11.08
CA LEU A 85 -11.43 -1.00 -11.62
C LEU A 85 -11.78 -1.54 -13.01
N GLN A 86 -13.02 -1.32 -13.47
CA GLN A 86 -13.56 -1.93 -14.70
C GLN A 86 -13.38 -3.46 -14.68
N TRP A 87 -13.63 -4.06 -13.51
CA TRP A 87 -13.44 -5.49 -13.27
C TRP A 87 -14.72 -6.28 -13.56
N ASP A 88 -14.55 -7.33 -14.37
CA ASP A 88 -15.59 -8.31 -14.69
C ASP A 88 -15.51 -9.57 -13.81
N HIS A 89 -14.74 -9.53 -12.72
CA HIS A 89 -14.67 -10.63 -11.76
C HIS A 89 -16.03 -10.88 -11.09
N GLU A 90 -16.44 -12.14 -11.05
CA GLU A 90 -17.70 -12.57 -10.43
C GLU A 90 -17.70 -12.29 -8.93
N HIS A 91 -16.56 -12.50 -8.27
CA HIS A 91 -16.38 -12.27 -6.85
C HIS A 91 -15.33 -11.18 -6.59
N ILE A 92 -15.56 -10.42 -5.52
CA ILE A 92 -14.63 -9.42 -5.01
C ILE A 92 -14.44 -9.65 -3.52
N GLY A 93 -13.18 -9.60 -3.07
CA GLY A 93 -12.78 -9.59 -1.67
C GLY A 93 -11.99 -8.33 -1.34
N ILE A 94 -11.89 -8.02 -0.06
CA ILE A 94 -11.25 -6.81 0.44
C ILE A 94 -10.34 -7.16 1.62
N ILE A 95 -9.09 -6.72 1.55
CA ILE A 95 -8.25 -6.57 2.75
C ILE A 95 -8.39 -5.11 3.19
N GLY A 96 -9.07 -4.92 4.32
CA GLY A 96 -9.45 -3.60 4.81
C GLY A 96 -8.26 -2.74 5.25
N ALA A 97 -8.56 -1.51 5.65
CA ALA A 97 -7.53 -0.58 6.09
C ALA A 97 -6.82 -1.09 7.34
N LEU A 98 -5.50 -0.96 7.35
CA LEU A 98 -4.66 -1.34 8.49
C LEU A 98 -4.76 -0.29 9.61
N SER A 99 -4.91 -0.78 10.84
CA SER A 99 -4.91 0.05 12.05
C SER A 99 -3.56 -0.06 12.75
N PHE A 100 -2.72 0.96 12.59
CA PHE A 100 -1.40 0.98 13.20
C PHE A 100 -1.49 1.33 14.69
N THR A 101 -1.18 0.37 15.56
CA THR A 101 -1.12 0.55 17.02
C THR A 101 0.32 0.48 17.53
N GLY A 102 1.23 1.28 16.97
CA GLY A 102 2.63 1.30 17.40
C GLY A 102 3.62 1.46 16.27
N GLN A 103 4.81 0.85 16.44
CA GLN A 103 5.92 0.96 15.49
C GLN A 103 5.91 -0.11 14.38
N ASP A 104 5.01 -1.08 14.41
CA ASP A 104 5.03 -2.27 13.54
C ASP A 104 4.44 -2.02 12.14
N ARG A 105 4.49 -0.78 11.62
CA ARG A 105 3.80 -0.42 10.36
C ARG A 105 4.28 -1.26 9.18
N ARG A 106 5.59 -1.42 9.07
CA ARG A 106 6.23 -2.23 8.02
C ARG A 106 5.72 -3.67 8.07
N ASP A 107 5.72 -4.25 9.25
CA ASP A 107 5.38 -5.66 9.42
C ASP A 107 3.87 -5.90 9.26
N MET A 108 3.03 -4.94 9.66
CA MET A 108 1.59 -4.97 9.35
C MET A 108 1.31 -4.90 7.84
N VAL A 109 2.03 -4.07 7.10
CA VAL A 109 1.90 -4.00 5.64
C VAL A 109 2.41 -5.30 5.01
N LEU A 110 3.54 -5.84 5.45
CA LEU A 110 4.05 -7.14 5.01
C LEU A 110 3.03 -8.25 5.24
N HIS A 111 2.48 -8.34 6.44
CA HIS A 111 1.45 -9.31 6.81
C HIS A 111 0.25 -9.24 5.87
N ALA A 112 -0.30 -8.03 5.65
CA ALA A 112 -1.41 -7.82 4.73
C ALA A 112 -1.05 -8.22 3.28
N THR A 113 0.17 -7.91 2.82
CA THR A 113 0.67 -8.33 1.50
C THR A 113 0.78 -9.85 1.39
N ARG A 114 1.28 -10.53 2.42
CA ARG A 114 1.37 -12.01 2.44
C ARG A 114 0.00 -12.66 2.42
N LEU A 115 -0.98 -12.08 3.12
CA LEU A 115 -2.37 -12.53 3.07
C LEU A 115 -2.98 -12.29 1.68
N ALA A 116 -2.73 -11.14 1.07
CA ALA A 116 -3.19 -10.84 -0.29
C ALA A 116 -2.66 -11.85 -1.31
N LYS A 117 -1.35 -12.15 -1.24
CA LYS A 117 -0.72 -13.23 -2.03
C LYS A 117 -1.42 -14.57 -1.78
N GLY A 118 -1.61 -14.96 -0.53
CA GLY A 118 -2.23 -16.23 -0.17
C GLY A 118 -3.64 -16.38 -0.76
N ILE A 119 -4.48 -15.36 -0.60
CA ILE A 119 -5.84 -15.39 -1.14
C ILE A 119 -5.79 -15.42 -2.68
N GLY A 120 -4.99 -14.57 -3.31
CA GLY A 120 -4.85 -14.55 -4.77
C GLY A 120 -4.40 -15.89 -5.35
N LEU A 121 -3.45 -16.57 -4.69
CA LEU A 121 -3.01 -17.92 -5.09
C LEU A 121 -4.09 -18.97 -4.88
N LEU A 122 -4.81 -18.94 -3.74
CA LEU A 122 -5.86 -19.92 -3.43
C LEU A 122 -7.09 -19.78 -4.33
N THR A 123 -7.38 -18.58 -4.82
CA THR A 123 -8.50 -18.34 -5.76
C THR A 123 -8.07 -18.37 -7.23
N GLY A 124 -6.78 -18.38 -7.52
CA GLY A 124 -6.26 -18.11 -8.86
C GLY A 124 -6.65 -16.72 -9.38
N GLY A 125 -6.95 -15.78 -8.46
CA GLY A 125 -7.46 -14.45 -8.75
C GLY A 125 -6.38 -13.39 -8.89
N THR A 126 -6.81 -12.17 -9.22
CA THR A 126 -5.97 -10.97 -9.33
C THR A 126 -6.12 -10.12 -8.07
N VAL A 127 -5.00 -9.62 -7.58
CA VAL A 127 -4.94 -8.68 -6.46
C VAL A 127 -4.66 -7.29 -6.99
N PHE A 128 -5.41 -6.29 -6.51
CA PHE A 128 -5.15 -4.89 -6.78
C PHE A 128 -4.66 -4.19 -5.50
N ASP A 129 -3.43 -3.69 -5.55
CA ASP A 129 -2.87 -2.82 -4.50
C ASP A 129 -3.39 -1.40 -4.68
N VAL A 130 -4.21 -0.93 -3.73
CA VAL A 130 -4.93 0.34 -3.86
C VAL A 130 -4.00 1.56 -3.72
N ALA A 131 -2.87 1.41 -3.04
CA ALA A 131 -1.95 2.51 -2.84
C ALA A 131 -1.06 2.70 -4.07
N THR A 132 -0.43 1.61 -4.54
CA THR A 132 0.44 1.62 -5.72
C THR A 132 -0.36 1.71 -7.02
N GLY A 133 -1.61 1.22 -7.03
CA GLY A 133 -2.43 1.12 -8.23
C GLY A 133 -2.04 -0.05 -9.14
N THR A 134 -1.45 -1.10 -8.57
CA THR A 134 -0.86 -2.22 -9.32
C THR A 134 -1.75 -3.44 -9.28
N TYR A 135 -1.84 -4.15 -10.39
CA TYR A 135 -2.45 -5.47 -10.48
C TYR A 135 -1.39 -6.56 -10.34
N LEU A 136 -1.67 -7.57 -9.52
CA LEU A 136 -0.79 -8.68 -9.21
C LEU A 136 -1.56 -9.99 -9.41
N ASN A 137 -1.20 -10.73 -10.46
CA ASN A 137 -1.68 -12.07 -10.73
C ASN A 137 -0.84 -13.10 -9.96
N PRO A 138 -1.26 -14.39 -9.89
CA PRO A 138 -0.51 -15.45 -9.24
C PRO A 138 0.97 -15.54 -9.65
N SER A 139 1.28 -15.23 -10.92
CA SER A 139 2.64 -15.25 -11.48
C SER A 139 3.51 -14.06 -11.10
N ASP A 140 2.91 -12.95 -10.66
CA ASP A 140 3.63 -11.68 -10.46
C ASP A 140 4.28 -11.60 -9.08
N TRP A 141 3.85 -12.48 -8.17
CA TRP A 141 4.33 -12.53 -6.80
C TRP A 141 5.75 -13.08 -6.70
N GLN A 142 6.63 -12.32 -6.05
CA GLN A 142 7.93 -12.81 -5.64
C GLN A 142 7.82 -13.76 -4.44
N GLU A 143 8.70 -14.77 -4.39
CA GLU A 143 8.88 -15.59 -3.20
C GLU A 143 9.79 -14.86 -2.22
N ARG A 144 9.23 -14.49 -1.07
CA ARG A 144 9.92 -13.85 0.04
C ARG A 144 9.40 -14.41 1.34
N ASP A 145 10.29 -14.62 2.31
CA ASP A 145 9.90 -14.99 3.67
C ASP A 145 9.05 -13.88 4.31
N LEU A 146 8.43 -14.21 5.44
CA LEU A 146 7.49 -13.32 6.14
C LEU A 146 8.10 -11.97 6.50
N GLU A 147 9.34 -11.98 7.00
CA GLU A 147 10.06 -10.80 7.52
C GLU A 147 10.88 -10.08 6.44
N VAL A 148 11.03 -10.66 5.25
CA VAL A 148 11.84 -10.09 4.18
C VAL A 148 11.07 -8.98 3.49
N PHE A 149 11.48 -7.75 3.76
CA PHE A 149 10.97 -6.53 3.14
C PHE A 149 11.75 -6.19 1.87
N GLY A 150 11.06 -5.95 0.75
CA GLY A 150 11.60 -5.33 -0.45
C GLY A 150 10.77 -4.11 -0.81
N VAL A 151 11.37 -2.92 -0.89
CA VAL A 151 10.64 -1.66 -1.11
C VAL A 151 9.87 -1.68 -2.43
N GLU A 152 10.43 -2.32 -3.46
CA GLU A 152 9.88 -2.48 -4.80
C GLU A 152 8.57 -3.29 -4.85
N ASP A 153 8.33 -4.15 -3.87
CA ASP A 153 7.07 -4.90 -3.76
C ASP A 153 5.94 -4.01 -3.24
N HIS A 154 6.27 -2.88 -2.61
CA HIS A 154 5.32 -2.05 -1.89
C HIS A 154 5.23 -0.61 -2.39
N VAL A 155 6.23 -0.13 -3.12
CA VAL A 155 6.32 1.25 -3.61
C VAL A 155 6.67 1.22 -5.10
N GLN A 156 5.90 1.96 -5.89
CA GLN A 156 6.19 2.22 -7.29
C GLN A 156 6.63 3.66 -7.49
N VAL A 157 7.46 3.90 -8.51
CA VAL A 157 7.75 5.25 -8.98
C VAL A 157 7.06 5.47 -10.32
N GLU A 158 6.18 6.45 -10.36
CA GLU A 158 5.50 6.90 -11.58
C GLU A 158 6.20 8.15 -12.13
N GLN A 159 5.96 8.41 -13.41
CA GLN A 159 6.55 9.52 -14.14
C GLN A 159 5.50 10.16 -15.03
N TYR A 160 5.42 11.49 -14.99
CA TYR A 160 4.57 12.29 -15.84
C TYR A 160 5.37 13.44 -16.44
N GLU A 161 5.39 13.51 -17.76
CA GLU A 161 5.97 14.66 -18.46
C GLU A 161 5.02 15.84 -18.42
N ARG A 162 5.48 16.96 -17.87
CA ARG A 162 4.81 18.26 -17.95
C ARG A 162 5.50 19.07 -19.04
N ILE A 163 5.15 18.75 -20.29
CA ILE A 163 5.77 19.33 -21.49
C ILE A 163 5.75 20.86 -21.44
N GLU A 164 4.64 21.46 -20.98
CA GLU A 164 4.48 22.92 -20.86
C GLU A 164 5.45 23.57 -19.84
N GLU A 165 5.86 22.82 -18.81
CA GLU A 165 6.77 23.29 -17.76
C GLU A 165 8.23 22.89 -18.05
N GLY A 166 8.50 22.16 -19.13
CA GLY A 166 9.83 21.64 -19.46
C GLY A 166 10.37 20.66 -18.42
N ARG A 167 9.48 20.03 -17.64
CA ARG A 167 9.85 19.17 -16.51
C ARG A 167 9.16 17.82 -16.54
N SER A 168 9.85 16.80 -16.05
CA SER A 168 9.32 15.51 -15.67
C SER A 168 9.02 15.50 -14.17
N TRP A 169 7.83 15.07 -13.80
CA TRP A 169 7.42 14.84 -12.42
C TRP A 169 7.53 13.34 -12.14
N LEU A 170 8.40 12.99 -11.20
CA LEU A 170 8.52 11.63 -10.71
C LEU A 170 8.07 11.59 -9.27
N HIS A 171 7.32 10.56 -8.90
CA HIS A 171 6.85 10.42 -7.53
C HIS A 171 6.56 8.98 -7.16
N THR A 172 6.59 8.71 -5.86
CA THR A 172 6.24 7.41 -5.32
C THR A 172 4.74 7.23 -5.25
N ARG A 173 4.32 5.97 -5.30
CA ARG A 173 3.01 5.52 -4.86
C ARG A 173 3.20 4.29 -3.98
N GLY A 174 2.59 4.30 -2.80
CA GLY A 174 2.62 3.16 -1.88
C GLY A 174 2.97 3.54 -0.45
N LEU A 175 3.62 4.69 -0.22
CA LEU A 175 3.98 5.17 1.12
C LEU A 175 2.75 5.44 1.98
N THR A 176 1.64 5.77 1.35
CA THR A 176 0.32 5.89 1.99
C THR A 176 -0.14 4.62 2.71
N LYS A 177 0.29 3.41 2.30
CA LYS A 177 0.03 2.16 3.06
C LYS A 177 0.65 2.19 4.45
N PHE A 178 1.81 2.82 4.57
CA PHE A 178 2.53 3.00 5.82
C PHE A 178 2.08 4.26 6.57
N GLY A 179 1.06 4.97 6.05
CA GLY A 179 0.54 6.20 6.63
C GLY A 179 1.46 7.41 6.48
N TRP A 180 2.25 7.46 5.41
CA TRP A 180 3.13 8.59 5.09
C TRP A 180 2.74 9.29 3.80
N ASP A 181 3.31 10.48 3.63
CA ASP A 181 3.19 11.26 2.40
C ASP A 181 4.05 10.59 1.32
N GLU A 182 3.60 10.66 0.07
CA GLU A 182 4.40 10.18 -1.06
C GLU A 182 5.62 11.10 -1.27
N LEU A 183 6.69 10.61 -1.88
CA LEU A 183 7.85 11.40 -2.24
C LEU A 183 7.72 11.87 -3.69
N GLU A 184 8.24 13.05 -4.00
CA GLU A 184 8.28 13.56 -5.38
C GLU A 184 9.59 14.27 -5.70
N ALA A 185 9.95 14.27 -6.97
CA ALA A 185 11.07 15.01 -7.51
C ALA A 185 10.71 15.55 -8.90
N PHE A 186 11.28 16.70 -9.25
CA PHE A 186 11.14 17.30 -10.56
C PHE A 186 12.49 17.31 -11.27
N ARG A 187 12.49 16.92 -12.54
CA ARG A 187 13.69 16.86 -13.41
C ARG A 187 13.43 17.56 -14.73
N GLY A 188 14.49 18.00 -15.41
CA GLY A 188 14.36 18.48 -16.79
C GLY A 188 14.01 17.33 -17.73
N ILE A 189 13.20 17.60 -18.75
CA ILE A 189 12.87 16.58 -19.78
C ILE A 189 14.15 16.16 -20.52
N GLY A 190 14.28 14.86 -20.84
CA GLY A 190 15.40 14.30 -21.59
C GLY A 190 16.61 13.88 -20.76
N LEU A 191 16.55 14.00 -19.42
CA LEU A 191 17.54 13.40 -18.52
C LEU A 191 17.19 11.93 -18.24
N THR A 192 18.19 11.12 -17.90
CA THR A 192 17.95 9.75 -17.45
C THR A 192 17.29 9.76 -16.08
N ASP A 193 16.10 9.17 -16.02
CA ASP A 193 15.30 9.15 -14.80
C ASP A 193 15.66 7.99 -13.84
N GLN A 194 16.58 7.11 -14.23
CA GLN A 194 16.97 5.95 -13.43
C GLN A 194 17.51 6.35 -12.04
N ASP A 195 18.40 7.34 -11.97
CA ASP A 195 18.96 7.81 -10.70
C ASP A 195 17.88 8.46 -9.82
N CYS A 196 16.96 9.19 -10.44
CA CYS A 196 15.82 9.79 -9.75
C CYS A 196 14.89 8.73 -9.15
N ARG A 197 14.55 7.70 -9.93
CA ARG A 197 13.74 6.57 -9.48
C ARG A 197 14.43 5.82 -8.35
N GLN A 198 15.73 5.54 -8.48
CA GLN A 198 16.50 4.87 -7.45
C GLN A 198 16.56 5.71 -6.17
N CYS A 199 16.78 7.03 -6.27
CA CYS A 199 16.78 7.93 -5.12
C CYS A 199 15.44 7.95 -4.39
N LEU A 200 14.32 8.01 -5.14
CA LEU A 200 12.99 7.95 -4.56
C LEU A 200 12.73 6.62 -3.82
N LEU A 201 13.16 5.49 -4.40
CA LEU A 201 13.02 4.17 -3.77
C LEU A 201 13.92 4.01 -2.53
N ASP A 202 15.19 4.42 -2.60
CA ASP A 202 16.13 4.34 -1.49
C ASP A 202 15.69 5.26 -0.34
N THR A 203 15.16 6.44 -0.67
CA THR A 203 14.58 7.37 0.32
C THR A 203 13.32 6.77 0.94
N ALA A 204 12.42 6.19 0.13
CA ALA A 204 11.24 5.49 0.62
C ALA A 204 11.62 4.35 1.58
N GLU A 205 12.61 3.51 1.22
CA GLU A 205 13.10 2.44 2.07
C GLU A 205 13.66 2.95 3.39
N ALA A 206 14.44 4.05 3.36
CA ALA A 206 14.97 4.67 4.57
C ALA A 206 13.84 5.15 5.50
N LEU A 207 12.82 5.81 4.95
CA LEU A 207 11.64 6.23 5.71
C LEU A 207 10.85 5.04 6.27
N ILE A 208 10.75 3.95 5.49
CA ILE A 208 10.14 2.68 5.92
C ILE A 208 10.84 2.10 7.13
N ARG A 209 12.15 1.99 7.04
CA ARG A 209 13.00 1.46 8.11
C ARG A 209 12.98 2.32 9.36
N GLU A 210 12.98 3.65 9.21
CA GLU A 210 12.98 4.60 10.32
C GLU A 210 11.58 4.86 10.90
N ASN A 211 10.53 4.32 10.25
CA ASN A 211 9.14 4.41 10.65
C ASN A 211 8.67 5.86 10.92
N ARG A 212 8.96 6.78 9.99
CA ARG A 212 8.64 8.20 10.15
C ARG A 212 8.23 8.88 8.85
N ASN A 213 7.38 9.90 8.97
CA ASN A 213 7.00 10.79 7.87
C ASN A 213 7.90 12.05 7.95
N PRO A 214 8.71 12.36 6.92
CA PRO A 214 9.69 13.42 7.01
C PRO A 214 9.04 14.81 6.92
N LYS A 215 9.69 15.80 7.55
CA LYS A 215 9.24 17.20 7.53
C LYS A 215 10.04 18.02 6.52
N VAL A 216 9.46 19.14 6.09
CA VAL A 216 10.20 20.12 5.27
C VAL A 216 11.39 20.66 6.07
N GLY A 217 12.55 20.74 5.40
CA GLY A 217 13.85 21.13 5.97
C GLY A 217 14.65 19.96 6.54
N GLU A 218 14.09 18.75 6.53
CA GLU A 218 14.76 17.57 7.07
C GLU A 218 15.73 16.94 6.06
N GLN A 219 16.80 16.35 6.61
CA GLN A 219 17.79 15.58 5.89
C GLN A 219 17.53 14.09 6.11
N ILE A 220 17.58 13.31 5.05
CA ILE A 220 17.39 11.86 5.07
C ILE A 220 18.70 11.22 4.62
N ALA A 221 19.30 10.44 5.51
CA ALA A 221 20.46 9.64 5.18
C ALA A 221 20.01 8.36 4.50
N ILE A 222 20.40 8.16 3.25
CA ILE A 222 20.21 6.89 2.55
C ILE A 222 21.49 6.05 2.66
N GLN A 223 21.35 4.73 2.68
CA GLN A 223 22.49 3.82 2.92
C GLN A 223 23.37 3.60 1.68
N ARG A 224 22.97 4.10 0.52
CA ARG A 224 23.75 4.05 -0.73
C ARG A 224 24.36 5.43 -0.97
N GLU A 225 25.68 5.52 -0.86
CA GLU A 225 26.43 6.78 -1.04
C GLU A 225 26.32 7.34 -2.47
N PRO A 226 26.42 8.67 -2.69
CA PRO A 226 26.66 9.74 -1.70
C PRO A 226 25.47 10.72 -1.56
N TRP A 227 24.24 10.34 -1.89
CA TRP A 227 23.14 11.33 -1.90
C TRP A 227 22.77 11.79 -0.50
N GLN A 228 22.84 13.10 -0.30
CA GLN A 228 22.24 13.74 0.86
C GLN A 228 20.86 14.27 0.47
N VAL A 229 19.81 13.53 0.86
CA VAL A 229 18.44 13.84 0.46
C VAL A 229 17.84 14.87 1.40
N SER A 230 17.35 15.98 0.84
CA SER A 230 16.69 17.06 1.55
C SER A 230 15.21 17.14 1.19
N VAL A 231 14.33 17.28 2.18
CA VAL A 231 12.90 17.56 1.93
C VAL A 231 12.68 19.07 1.81
N VAL A 232 12.34 19.55 0.62
CA VAL A 232 12.29 21.00 0.33
C VAL A 232 10.86 21.56 0.34
N ARG A 233 9.86 20.74 0.06
CA ARG A 233 8.47 21.20 -0.04
C ARG A 233 7.47 20.15 0.41
N HIS A 234 6.28 20.62 0.78
CA HIS A 234 5.08 19.81 0.95
C HIS A 234 4.00 20.32 0.02
N ARG A 235 3.37 19.39 -0.69
CA ARG A 235 2.32 19.66 -1.68
C ARG A 235 1.17 18.68 -1.46
N THR A 236 -0.03 19.10 -1.84
CA THR A 236 -1.16 18.20 -1.97
C THR A 236 -1.64 18.26 -3.41
N ASP A 237 -1.82 17.11 -4.04
CA ASP A 237 -2.21 16.97 -5.44
C ASP A 237 -3.41 16.02 -5.56
N THR A 238 -4.26 16.21 -6.56
CA THR A 238 -5.48 15.42 -6.81
C THR A 238 -5.44 14.64 -8.12
N HIS A 239 -4.26 14.48 -8.74
CA HIS A 239 -4.08 13.82 -10.04
C HIS A 239 -4.78 12.46 -10.13
N TYR A 240 -4.75 11.67 -9.05
CA TYR A 240 -5.38 10.34 -8.98
C TYR A 240 -6.86 10.35 -8.60
N GLY A 241 -7.57 11.47 -8.81
CA GLY A 241 -8.96 11.64 -8.39
C GLY A 241 -9.16 11.63 -6.87
N ARG A 242 -8.07 11.61 -6.10
CA ARG A 242 -8.04 11.68 -4.63
C ARG A 242 -6.93 12.61 -4.18
N SER A 243 -7.16 13.29 -3.05
CA SER A 243 -6.16 14.15 -2.43
C SER A 243 -5.01 13.31 -1.86
N MET A 244 -3.80 13.52 -2.38
CA MET A 244 -2.57 12.86 -1.94
C MET A 244 -1.55 13.92 -1.50
N ALA A 245 -0.90 13.67 -0.37
CA ALA A 245 0.17 14.53 0.14
C ALA A 245 1.51 14.05 -0.41
N PHE A 246 2.34 14.99 -0.85
CA PHE A 246 3.66 14.77 -1.42
C PHE A 246 4.72 15.58 -0.68
N ARG A 247 5.91 14.99 -0.55
CA ARG A 247 7.14 15.59 -0.04
C ARG A 247 8.12 15.70 -1.18
N GLU A 248 8.40 16.93 -1.60
CA GLU A 248 9.40 17.19 -2.64
C GLU A 248 10.79 16.97 -2.06
N ILE A 249 11.60 16.15 -2.73
CA ILE A 249 12.98 15.88 -2.36
C ILE A 249 13.97 16.40 -3.40
N THR A 250 15.11 16.86 -2.91
CA THR A 250 16.30 17.18 -3.71
C THR A 250 17.50 16.48 -3.12
N TRP A 251 18.54 16.27 -3.91
CA TRP A 251 19.77 15.64 -3.45
C TRP A 251 20.96 16.18 -4.24
N ASP A 252 22.09 16.19 -3.56
CA ASP A 252 23.42 16.57 -4.08
C ASP A 252 24.25 15.32 -4.38
#